data_AF-A0A9Q4MTN3-F1
#
_entry.id   AF-A0A9Q4MTN3-F1
#
_cell.length_a   1.000
_cell.length_b   1.000
_cell.length_c   1.000
_cell.angle_alpha   90.00
_cell.angle_beta   90.00
_cell.angle_gamma   90.00
#
_symmetry.space_group_name_H-M   'P 1'
#
loop_
_entity.id
_entity.type
_entity.pdbx_description
1 polymer ?
#
loop_
_entity_poly.entity_id
_entity_poly.type
_entity_poly.pdbx_seq_one_letter_code
_entity_poly.pdbx_strand_id
1 'polypeptide(L)' 'VSVSKNPKYYLPGELTPSMCGRHIRIVGGPLDGYEGKLLTVRGSKTKRLLVELPEFFSVGVEVNPEYIRLL' A
#
# COMPACT_ATOMS: atom_id res chain seq x y z
N VAL A 1 9.55 1.43 15.74
CA VAL A 1 8.44 1.74 14.83
C VAL A 1 7.21 2.07 15.67
N SER A 2 6.73 3.30 15.61
CA SER A 2 5.52 3.74 16.33
C SER A 2 4.30 3.13 15.66
N VAL A 3 3.76 2.05 16.22
CA VAL A 3 2.47 1.52 15.78
C VAL A 3 1.41 2.52 16.23
N SER A 4 0.72 3.18 15.29
CA SER A 4 -0.43 4.03 15.62
C SER A 4 -1.39 3.24 16.52
N LYS A 5 -1.78 3.82 17.67
CA LYS A 5 -2.64 3.16 18.67
C LYS A 5 -3.98 2.69 18.09
N ASN A 6 -4.39 3.23 16.94
CA ASN A 6 -5.55 2.82 16.15
C ASN A 6 -5.17 2.71 14.67
N PRO A 7 -4.68 1.55 14.21
CA PRO A 7 -4.35 1.37 12.80
C PRO A 7 -5.62 1.44 11.94
N LYS A 8 -5.57 2.20 10.85
CA LYS A 8 -6.65 2.25 9.85
C LYS A 8 -6.26 1.40 8.65
N TYR A 9 -7.20 0.58 8.22
CA TYR A 9 -7.07 -0.34 7.10
C TYR A 9 -7.93 0.18 5.95
N TYR A 10 -7.41 0.06 4.73
CA TYR A 10 -8.04 0.54 3.51
C TYR A 10 -8.06 -0.57 2.47
N LEU A 11 -9.17 -0.72 1.79
CA LEU A 11 -9.21 -1.47 0.55
C LEU A 11 -8.44 -0.69 -0.53
N PRO A 12 -7.89 -1.35 -1.56
CA PRO A 12 -7.41 -0.64 -2.76
C PRO A 12 -8.49 0.26 -3.37
N GLY A 13 -9.75 -0.11 -3.17
CA GLY A 13 -10.97 0.66 -3.41
C GLY A 13 -10.92 2.11 -2.90
N GLU A 14 -10.43 2.27 -1.67
CA GLU A 14 -10.63 3.44 -0.82
C GLU A 14 -9.42 4.37 -0.77
N LEU A 15 -8.32 3.97 -1.39
CA LEU A 15 -7.12 4.78 -1.49
C LEU A 15 -7.36 6.02 -2.36
N THR A 16 -6.97 7.17 -1.84
CA THR A 16 -7.07 8.46 -2.53
C THR A 16 -5.68 8.99 -2.92
N PRO A 17 -5.57 9.87 -3.93
CA PRO A 17 -4.29 10.49 -4.29
C PRO A 17 -3.61 11.24 -3.13
N SER A 18 -4.37 11.74 -2.16
CA SER A 18 -3.84 12.40 -0.94
C SER A 18 -3.13 11.44 0.04
N MET A 19 -3.24 10.14 -0.17
CA MET A 19 -2.53 9.11 0.61
C MET A 19 -1.17 8.75 -0.01
N CYS A 20 -0.91 9.17 -1.25
CA CYS A 20 0.41 9.01 -1.87
C CYS A 20 1.49 9.72 -1.03
N GLY A 21 2.68 9.13 -1.01
CA GLY A 21 3.80 9.53 -0.19
C GLY A 21 3.77 9.01 1.25
N ARG A 22 2.68 8.37 1.70
CA ARG A 22 2.60 7.81 3.05
C ARG A 22 3.23 6.43 3.15
N HIS A 23 3.73 6.11 4.35
CA HIS A 23 4.16 4.76 4.69
C HIS A 23 2.93 3.86 4.83
N ILE A 24 3.05 2.67 4.25
CA ILE A 24 2.02 1.65 4.28
C ILE A 24 2.64 0.30 4.63
N ARG A 25 1.77 -0.61 5.05
CA ARG A 25 2.04 -2.04 5.12
C ARG A 25 0.98 -2.78 4.31
N ILE A 26 1.42 -3.75 3.52
CA ILE A 26 0.54 -4.65 2.78
C ILE A 26 0.00 -5.70 3.76
N VAL A 27 -1.32 -5.93 3.70
CA VAL A 27 -2.01 -6.94 4.50
C VAL A 27 -2.72 -7.92 3.57
N GLY A 28 -2.34 -9.19 3.66
CA GLY A 28 -2.81 -10.28 2.80
C GLY A 28 -2.07 -10.41 1.46
N GLY A 29 -2.22 -11.58 0.83
CA GLY A 29 -1.57 -11.93 -0.43
C GLY A 29 -0.06 -12.25 -0.29
N PRO A 30 0.67 -12.44 -1.42
CA PRO A 30 2.07 -12.88 -1.41
C PRO A 30 3.07 -11.90 -0.77
N LEU A 31 2.68 -10.63 -0.63
CA LEU A 31 3.51 -9.58 -0.03
C LEU A 31 2.98 -9.15 1.34
N ASP A 32 2.21 -10.01 2.01
CA ASP A 32 1.74 -9.73 3.37
C ASP A 32 2.92 -9.42 4.31
N GLY A 33 2.76 -8.38 5.12
CA GLY A 33 3.79 -7.95 6.07
C GLY A 33 4.83 -6.99 5.52
N TYR A 34 4.94 -6.81 4.20
CA TYR A 34 5.87 -5.85 3.61
C TYR A 34 5.45 -4.41 3.89
N GLU A 35 6.43 -3.58 4.25
CA GLU A 35 6.26 -2.15 4.46
C GLU A 35 6.89 -1.36 3.31
N GLY A 36 6.32 -0.21 3.00
CA GLY A 36 6.79 0.62 1.90
C GLY A 36 6.11 1.97 1.82
N LYS A 37 6.35 2.72 0.76
CA LYS A 37 5.73 4.03 0.51
C LYS A 37 4.75 3.95 -0.65
N LEU A 38 3.52 4.42 -0.46
CA LEU A 38 2.53 4.49 -1.54
C LEU A 38 2.94 5.56 -2.55
N LEU A 39 3.29 5.22 -3.79
CA LEU A 39 3.77 6.19 -4.77
C LEU A 39 2.64 6.74 -5.64
N THR A 40 1.75 5.89 -6.11
CA THR A 40 0.58 6.31 -6.89
C THR A 40 -0.58 5.34 -6.74
N VAL A 41 -1.79 5.87 -6.91
CA VAL A 41 -3.03 5.12 -7.07
C VAL A 41 -3.50 5.37 -8.51
N ARG A 42 -3.20 4.45 -9.44
CA ARG A 42 -3.67 4.52 -10.83
C ARG A 42 -4.71 3.43 -11.11
N GLY A 43 -5.72 3.75 -11.92
CA GLY A 43 -6.58 2.73 -12.52
C GLY A 43 -7.67 3.27 -13.46
N SER A 44 -7.91 2.55 -14.56
CA SER A 44 -9.18 2.60 -15.29
C SER A 44 -9.92 1.25 -15.38
N LYS A 45 -9.28 0.12 -15.01
CA LYS A 45 -9.93 -1.22 -14.90
C LYS A 45 -9.32 -2.15 -13.83
N THR A 46 -8.00 -2.19 -13.69
CA THR A 46 -7.30 -2.94 -12.62
C THR A 46 -6.54 -1.95 -11.74
N LYS A 47 -6.80 -1.96 -10.43
CA LYS A 47 -6.12 -1.07 -9.49
C LYS A 47 -4.70 -1.58 -9.25
N ARG A 48 -3.69 -0.79 -9.61
CA ARG A 48 -2.28 -1.12 -9.36
C ARG A 48 -1.69 -0.11 -8.40
N LEU A 49 -0.91 -0.61 -7.45
CA LEU A 49 -0.23 0.21 -6.47
C LEU A 49 1.25 0.16 -6.76
N LEU A 50 1.82 1.35 -6.97
CA LEU A 50 3.26 1.47 -7.05
C LEU A 50 3.76 1.70 -5.63
N VAL A 51 4.60 0.79 -5.13
CA VAL A 51 5.14 0.86 -3.77
C VAL A 51 6.66 0.82 -3.82
N GLU A 52 7.29 1.63 -2.97
CA GLU A 52 8.73 1.54 -2.73
C GLU A 52 8.96 0.60 -1.56
N LEU A 53 9.66 -0.51 -1.78
CA LEU A 53 10.03 -1.47 -0.74
C LEU A 53 11.52 -1.26 -0.37
N PRO A 54 11.90 -1.48 0.90
CA PRO A 54 13.30 -1.51 1.29
C PRO A 54 14.06 -2.53 0.44
N GLU A 55 15.21 -2.14 -0.10
CA GLU A 55 16.10 -2.97 -0.94
C GLU A 55 15.64 -3.23 -2.39
N PHE A 56 14.52 -2.66 -2.83
CA PHE A 56 14.04 -2.78 -4.22
C PHE A 56 13.89 -1.42 -4.90
N PHE A 57 14.10 -1.39 -6.22
CA PHE A 57 13.55 -0.31 -7.05
C PHE A 57 12.02 -0.36 -7.00
N SER A 58 11.35 0.79 -7.08
CA SER A 58 9.89 0.92 -6.96
C SER A 58 9.15 -0.19 -7.72
N VAL A 59 8.41 -1.03 -6.99
CA VAL A 59 7.73 -2.19 -7.55
C VAL A 59 6.29 -1.81 -7.87
N GLY A 60 5.92 -1.96 -9.15
CA GLY A 60 4.54 -1.85 -9.59
C GLY A 60 3.81 -3.14 -9.23
N VAL A 61 3.19 -3.18 -8.06
CA VAL A 61 2.52 -4.38 -7.60
C VAL A 61 1.07 -4.33 -8.06
N GLU A 62 0.68 -5.27 -8.91
CA GLU A 62 -0.73 -5.64 -9.09
C GLU A 62 -1.15 -6.44 -7.86
N VAL A 63 -1.28 -5.72 -6.75
CA VAL A 63 -1.76 -6.30 -5.50
C VAL A 63 -3.26 -6.38 -5.62
N ASN A 64 -3.78 -7.57 -5.34
CA ASN A 64 -5.16 -7.77 -4.91
C ASN A 64 -5.10 -8.02 -3.39
N PRO A 65 -4.59 -7.06 -2.59
CA PRO A 65 -4.41 -7.29 -1.18
C PRO A 65 -5.81 -7.28 -0.54
N GLU A 66 -5.95 -8.00 0.55
CA GLU A 66 -7.20 -7.92 1.32
C GLU A 66 -7.33 -6.51 1.90
N TYR A 67 -6.22 -5.96 2.45
CA TYR A 67 -6.21 -4.62 3.06
C TYR A 67 -4.83 -3.94 2.96
N ILE A 68 -4.81 -2.63 3.21
CA ILE A 68 -3.59 -1.80 3.30
C ILE A 68 -3.64 -1.01 4.59
N ARG A 69 -2.58 -1.05 5.38
CA ARG A 69 -2.47 -0.32 6.65
C ARG A 69 -1.57 0.91 6.48
N LEU A 70 -2.07 2.10 6.82
CA LEU A 70 -1.21 3.30 6.91
C LEU A 70 -0.43 3.30 8.23
N LEU A 71 0.86 3.65 8.17
CA LEU A 71 1.78 3.75 9.31
C LEU A 71 2.03 5.20 9.73
#